data_AF-A0A9Y3S117-F1
#
_entry.id   AF-A0A9Y3S117-F1
#
_cell.length_a   1.000
_cell.length_b   1.000
_cell.length_c   1.000
_cell.angle_alpha   90.00
_cell.angle_beta   90.00
_cell.angle_gamma   90.00
#
_symmetry.space_group_name_H-M   'P 1'
#
loop_
_entity.id
_entity.type
_entity.pdbx_description
1 polymer ?
#
loop_
_entity_poly.entity_id
_entity_poly.type
_entity_poly.pdbx_seq_one_letter_code
_entity_poly.pdbx_strand_id
1 'polypeptide(L)'
;MPFFTTTLFTRLIIRSMSSALQRHVIWESDGLVAYLHPRPWTPGSVILESSTPGTQGGSIFHLGEPEYLSWLLGARAVAELLCDRLGVRRCALVSRPHRDRPAQIRILPLCGLDAEWRPHLAGEEEHNAHDPGYCTSRTAPRWSDSSLTEIQTRIRAKLPLPDAPPDLTFLGDDPAHPSLFSRIVRGEEQQWRVWEDKGHVAFLTPFPNSPGFTVLVPRRPLTSDIFRLEKEDYERLVLATKKVSWLLEDGLGAWGVGLIFEGFEIDYAHAKLIPLFLPPLLAGENKPDKPPSPQFYPTYPGYVTSEDGPEASLESLKIMHTKISQM
;
A
#
# COMPACT_ATOMS: atom_id res chain seq x y z
N MET A 1 -19.00 -2.89 -62.11
CA MET A 1 -18.53 -2.32 -60.83
C MET A 1 -19.22 -3.07 -59.71
N PRO A 2 -18.51 -3.95 -58.98
CA PRO A 2 -19.14 -4.76 -57.94
C PRO A 2 -19.11 -4.05 -56.59
N PHE A 3 -20.18 -4.25 -55.84
CA PHE A 3 -20.35 -3.90 -54.44
C PHE A 3 -19.35 -4.67 -53.57
N PHE A 4 -18.65 -3.98 -52.66
CA PHE A 4 -17.91 -4.61 -51.56
C PHE A 4 -18.72 -4.45 -50.26
N THR A 5 -19.40 -5.51 -49.87
CA THR A 5 -19.86 -5.74 -48.50
C THR A 5 -18.70 -6.31 -47.68
N THR A 6 -18.17 -5.54 -46.75
CA THR A 6 -17.14 -6.01 -45.81
C THR A 6 -17.82 -6.52 -44.54
N THR A 7 -17.94 -7.84 -44.42
CA THR A 7 -18.39 -8.52 -43.21
C THR A 7 -17.27 -8.46 -42.17
N LEU A 8 -17.48 -7.75 -41.06
CA LEU A 8 -16.54 -7.71 -39.93
C LEU A 8 -16.67 -9.02 -39.14
N PHE A 9 -15.78 -9.97 -39.39
CA PHE A 9 -15.65 -11.17 -38.55
C PHE A 9 -14.90 -10.80 -37.27
N THR A 10 -15.63 -10.75 -36.15
CA THR A 10 -15.05 -10.70 -34.80
C THR A 10 -14.27 -12.00 -34.57
N ARG A 11 -12.94 -11.94 -34.67
CA ARG A 11 -12.07 -13.06 -34.32
C ARG A 11 -12.08 -13.24 -32.80
N LEU A 12 -12.83 -14.23 -32.34
CA LEU A 12 -12.70 -14.80 -31.01
C LEU A 12 -11.30 -15.44 -30.94
N ILE A 13 -10.34 -14.76 -30.30
CA ILE A 13 -9.02 -15.33 -30.02
C ILE A 13 -9.19 -16.29 -28.83
N ILE A 14 -9.48 -17.55 -29.12
CA ILE A 14 -9.29 -18.64 -28.15
C ILE A 14 -7.80 -18.98 -28.19
N ARG A 15 -7.02 -18.41 -27.28
CA ARG A 15 -5.64 -18.83 -27.04
C ARG A 15 -5.65 -20.08 -26.16
N SER A 16 -5.10 -21.17 -26.71
CA SER A 16 -4.97 -22.47 -26.09
C SER A 16 -3.60 -22.61 -25.38
N MET A 17 -3.61 -23.35 -24.26
CA MET A 17 -2.52 -24.06 -23.56
C MET A 17 -1.53 -23.28 -22.67
N SER A 18 -1.73 -23.42 -21.36
CA SER A 18 -0.74 -23.85 -20.35
C SER A 18 -1.49 -24.05 -19.03
N SER A 19 -1.15 -25.04 -18.20
CA SER A 19 -1.77 -25.31 -16.89
C SER A 19 -1.39 -24.26 -15.82
N ALA A 20 -1.40 -22.99 -16.19
CA ALA A 20 -1.35 -21.87 -15.27
C ALA A 20 -2.75 -21.69 -14.69
N LEU A 21 -2.84 -21.50 -13.37
CA LEU A 21 -4.08 -21.12 -12.68
C LEU A 21 -4.85 -20.09 -13.52
N GLN A 22 -6.11 -20.41 -13.84
CA GLN A 22 -6.97 -19.52 -14.60
C GLN A 22 -7.07 -18.18 -13.87
N ARG A 23 -6.45 -17.13 -14.41
CA ARG A 23 -6.49 -15.79 -13.82
C ARG A 23 -7.86 -15.17 -14.10
N HIS A 24 -8.57 -14.80 -13.04
CA HIS A 24 -9.85 -14.09 -13.14
C HIS A 24 -9.60 -12.59 -13.31
N VAL A 25 -9.19 -12.21 -14.53
CA VAL A 25 -8.86 -10.82 -14.89
C VAL A 25 -10.11 -9.93 -14.85
N ILE A 26 -10.03 -8.81 -14.17
CA ILE A 26 -11.13 -7.84 -14.01
C ILE A 26 -10.84 -6.48 -14.65
N TRP A 27 -9.57 -6.18 -14.94
CA TRP A 27 -9.14 -4.90 -15.50
C TRP A 27 -7.78 -5.04 -16.18
N GLU A 28 -7.59 -4.34 -17.29
CA GLU A 28 -6.33 -4.25 -18.05
C GLU A 28 -6.18 -2.83 -18.60
N SER A 29 -4.98 -2.24 -18.49
CA SER A 29 -4.63 -0.97 -19.16
C SER A 29 -3.13 -0.83 -19.27
N ASP A 30 -2.64 -0.31 -20.40
CA ASP A 30 -1.26 0.17 -20.58
C ASP A 30 -0.16 -0.75 -20.04
N GLY A 31 -0.28 -2.05 -20.31
CA GLY A 31 0.71 -3.04 -19.89
C GLY A 31 0.56 -3.52 -18.45
N LEU A 32 -0.50 -3.14 -17.75
CA LEU A 32 -0.89 -3.64 -16.43
C LEU A 32 -2.12 -4.55 -16.53
N VAL A 33 -2.19 -5.52 -15.62
CA VAL A 33 -3.33 -6.44 -15.48
C VAL A 33 -3.71 -6.57 -14.01
N ALA A 34 -5.01 -6.52 -13.73
CA ALA A 34 -5.56 -6.77 -12.41
C ALA A 34 -6.51 -7.97 -12.42
N TYR A 35 -6.33 -8.88 -11.47
CA TYR A 35 -7.10 -10.11 -11.35
C TYR A 35 -7.37 -10.48 -9.89
N LEU A 36 -8.42 -11.28 -9.66
CA LEU A 36 -8.77 -11.73 -8.32
C LEU A 36 -7.66 -12.56 -7.67
N HIS A 37 -7.34 -12.24 -6.43
CA HIS A 37 -6.37 -12.97 -5.63
C HIS A 37 -6.91 -14.39 -5.34
N PRO A 38 -6.19 -15.47 -5.69
CA PRO A 38 -6.67 -16.85 -5.46
C PRO A 38 -6.71 -17.25 -3.98
N ARG A 39 -5.98 -16.50 -3.14
CA ARG A 39 -5.94 -16.63 -1.68
C ARG A 39 -6.35 -15.32 -0.99
N PRO A 40 -7.59 -14.85 -1.18
CA PRO A 40 -7.98 -13.50 -0.79
C PRO A 40 -7.95 -13.35 0.74
N TRP A 41 -7.48 -12.22 1.24
CA TRP A 41 -7.54 -11.89 2.67
C TRP A 41 -8.89 -11.28 3.06
N THR A 42 -9.50 -10.53 2.13
CA THR A 42 -10.87 -9.95 2.21
C THR A 42 -11.65 -10.27 0.92
N PRO A 43 -12.99 -10.35 0.94
CA PRO A 43 -13.79 -10.50 -0.28
C PRO A 43 -13.36 -9.52 -1.39
N GLY A 44 -13.10 -10.04 -2.59
CA GLY A 44 -12.72 -9.21 -3.73
C GLY A 44 -11.28 -8.69 -3.71
N SER A 45 -10.38 -9.29 -2.91
CA SER A 45 -8.95 -8.98 -2.98
C SER A 45 -8.42 -9.13 -4.41
N VAL A 46 -7.65 -8.14 -4.88
CA VAL A 46 -7.11 -8.08 -6.24
C VAL A 46 -5.60 -7.93 -6.21
N ILE A 47 -4.93 -8.61 -7.15
CA ILE A 47 -3.53 -8.38 -7.50
C ILE A 47 -3.49 -7.52 -8.76
N LEU A 48 -2.73 -6.44 -8.71
CA LEU A 48 -2.30 -5.65 -9.87
C LEU A 48 -0.82 -5.93 -10.12
N GLU A 49 -0.48 -6.33 -11.34
CA GLU A 49 0.89 -6.58 -11.78
C GLU A 49 1.13 -6.19 -13.24
N SER A 50 2.38 -6.29 -13.71
CA SER A 50 2.71 -6.16 -15.13
C SER A 50 2.06 -7.28 -15.93
N SER A 51 1.50 -6.94 -17.08
CA SER A 51 1.01 -7.89 -18.10
C SER A 51 2.14 -8.66 -18.77
N THR A 52 3.37 -8.15 -18.72
CA THR A 52 4.57 -8.82 -19.21
C THR A 52 5.28 -9.56 -18.07
N PRO A 53 5.78 -10.79 -18.30
CA PRO A 53 6.55 -11.51 -17.29
C PRO A 53 7.78 -10.69 -16.87
N GLY A 54 7.83 -10.28 -15.60
CA GLY A 54 8.96 -9.57 -15.02
C GLY A 54 10.13 -10.49 -14.64
N THR A 55 11.28 -9.88 -14.32
CA THR A 55 12.40 -10.57 -13.67
C THR A 55 12.06 -10.95 -12.22
N GLN A 56 12.77 -11.92 -11.65
CA GLN A 56 12.66 -12.24 -10.22
C GLN A 56 13.15 -11.07 -9.37
N GLY A 57 12.42 -10.80 -8.28
CA GLY A 57 12.69 -9.67 -7.38
C GLY A 57 12.05 -8.39 -7.88
N GLY A 58 11.12 -7.83 -7.11
CA GLY A 58 10.38 -6.64 -7.50
C GLY A 58 9.87 -5.82 -6.32
N SER A 59 10.18 -4.53 -6.36
CA SER A 59 9.58 -3.48 -5.53
C SER A 59 8.97 -2.45 -6.46
N ILE A 60 7.76 -1.98 -6.18
CA ILE A 60 7.17 -0.87 -6.94
C ILE A 60 8.05 0.39 -6.84
N PHE A 61 8.80 0.55 -5.75
CA PHE A 61 9.69 1.68 -5.56
C PHE A 61 10.96 1.62 -6.42
N HIS A 62 11.32 0.46 -6.98
CA HIS A 62 12.47 0.33 -7.90
C HIS A 62 12.08 0.51 -9.37
N LEU A 63 10.79 0.65 -9.68
CA LEU A 63 10.32 1.00 -11.02
C LEU A 63 10.77 2.41 -11.43
N GLY A 64 10.85 2.70 -12.73
CA GLY A 64 11.05 4.08 -13.21
C GLY A 64 9.92 4.99 -12.76
N GLU A 65 10.15 6.29 -12.58
CA GLU A 65 9.12 7.22 -12.07
C GLU A 65 7.83 7.24 -12.90
N PRO A 66 7.85 7.29 -14.25
CA PRO A 66 6.62 7.23 -15.06
C PRO A 66 5.87 5.91 -14.91
N GLU A 67 6.61 4.79 -14.82
CA GLU A 67 6.02 3.47 -14.63
C GLU A 67 5.40 3.35 -13.24
N TYR A 68 6.14 3.75 -12.19
CA TYR A 68 5.63 3.81 -10.83
C TYR A 68 4.33 4.61 -10.74
N LEU A 69 4.28 5.80 -11.35
CA LEU A 69 3.07 6.60 -11.37
C LEU A 69 1.92 5.90 -12.12
N SER A 70 2.19 5.27 -13.25
CA SER A 70 1.22 4.47 -14.00
C SER A 70 0.64 3.33 -13.15
N TRP A 71 1.48 2.59 -12.41
CA TRP A 71 1.04 1.54 -11.48
C TRP A 71 0.10 2.06 -10.39
N LEU A 72 0.43 3.21 -9.79
CA LEU A 72 -0.40 3.78 -8.72
C LEU A 72 -1.71 4.35 -9.28
N LEU A 73 -1.71 4.93 -10.48
CA LEU A 73 -2.94 5.35 -11.16
C LEU A 73 -3.81 4.14 -11.56
N GLY A 74 -3.20 3.04 -12.00
CA GLY A 74 -3.88 1.77 -12.25
C GLY A 74 -4.52 1.21 -10.97
N ALA A 75 -3.81 1.24 -9.85
CA ALA A 75 -4.34 0.82 -8.55
C ALA A 75 -5.56 1.66 -8.13
N ARG A 76 -5.53 2.97 -8.40
CA ARG A 76 -6.68 3.87 -8.18
C ARG A 76 -7.87 3.49 -9.04
N ALA A 77 -7.68 3.27 -10.34
CA ALA A 77 -8.76 2.86 -11.24
C ALA A 77 -9.39 1.51 -10.83
N VAL A 78 -8.56 0.56 -10.41
CA VAL A 78 -9.02 -0.74 -9.89
C VAL A 78 -9.80 -0.57 -8.58
N ALA A 79 -9.33 0.28 -7.66
CA ALA A 79 -10.04 0.56 -6.42
C ALA A 79 -11.42 1.19 -6.67
N GLU A 80 -11.51 2.15 -7.60
CA GLU A 80 -12.78 2.78 -8.01
C GLU A 80 -13.75 1.74 -8.60
N LEU A 81 -13.26 0.85 -9.49
CA LEU A 81 -14.03 -0.26 -10.03
C LEU A 81 -14.56 -1.20 -8.94
N LEU A 82 -13.71 -1.57 -7.96
CA LEU A 82 -14.11 -2.45 -6.87
C LEU A 82 -15.15 -1.80 -5.97
N CYS A 83 -15.01 -0.51 -5.67
CA CYS A 83 -16.00 0.22 -4.87
C CYS A 83 -17.37 0.23 -5.55
N ASP A 84 -17.41 0.57 -6.85
CA ASP A 84 -18.63 0.56 -7.67
C ASP A 84 -19.29 -0.83 -7.68
N ARG A 85 -18.53 -1.87 -8.06
CA ARG A 85 -19.11 -3.19 -8.34
C ARG A 85 -19.38 -4.04 -7.11
N LEU A 86 -18.63 -3.84 -6.03
CA LEU A 86 -18.84 -4.59 -4.79
C LEU A 86 -19.74 -3.86 -3.79
N GLY A 87 -20.03 -2.57 -4.01
CA GLY A 87 -20.75 -1.73 -3.07
C GLY A 87 -19.94 -1.45 -1.80
N VAL A 88 -18.62 -1.61 -1.85
CA VAL A 88 -17.73 -1.24 -0.74
C VAL A 88 -17.44 0.25 -0.81
N ARG A 89 -17.27 0.89 0.35
CA ARG A 89 -17.06 2.34 0.40
C ARG A 89 -15.63 2.74 0.05
N ARG A 90 -14.66 1.89 0.37
CA ARG A 90 -13.23 2.15 0.25
C ARG A 90 -12.46 0.86 -0.05
N CYS A 91 -11.29 1.02 -0.65
CA CYS A 91 -10.28 -0.01 -0.75
C CYS A 91 -8.99 0.46 -0.08
N ALA A 92 -8.23 -0.47 0.46
CA ALA A 92 -6.86 -0.26 0.87
C ALA A 92 -5.88 -0.69 -0.22
N LEU A 93 -4.67 -0.14 -0.16
CA LEU A 93 -3.53 -0.55 -0.97
C LEU A 93 -2.49 -1.20 -0.07
N VAL A 94 -1.96 -2.35 -0.46
CA VAL A 94 -0.77 -2.94 0.16
C VAL A 94 0.20 -3.36 -0.93
N SER A 95 1.42 -2.82 -0.91
CA SER A 95 2.52 -3.32 -1.75
C SER A 95 3.67 -3.75 -0.84
N ARG A 96 4.11 -4.98 -1.03
CA ARG A 96 5.28 -5.54 -0.35
C ARG A 96 6.32 -5.86 -1.43
N PRO A 97 7.59 -5.44 -1.25
CA PRO A 97 8.63 -5.85 -2.16
C PRO A 97 8.87 -7.36 -2.02
N HIS A 98 9.28 -8.00 -3.10
CA HIS A 98 9.60 -9.41 -3.11
C HIS A 98 11.00 -9.64 -3.69
N ARG A 99 11.65 -10.74 -3.29
CA ARG A 99 12.98 -11.13 -3.83
C ARG A 99 12.88 -12.21 -4.91
N ASP A 100 11.78 -12.95 -4.93
CA ASP A 100 11.56 -14.17 -5.69
C ASP A 100 10.47 -14.03 -6.77
N ARG A 101 9.68 -12.96 -6.72
CA ARG A 101 8.60 -12.68 -7.68
C ARG A 101 8.62 -11.21 -8.12
N PRO A 102 7.96 -10.87 -9.25
CA PRO A 102 7.83 -9.50 -9.71
C PRO A 102 7.11 -8.58 -8.71
N ALA A 103 7.20 -7.27 -8.94
CA ALA A 103 6.48 -6.28 -8.16
C ALA A 103 4.96 -6.50 -8.33
N GLN A 104 4.21 -6.27 -7.26
CA GLN A 104 2.75 -6.35 -7.28
C GLN A 104 2.15 -5.34 -6.30
N ILE A 105 0.94 -4.91 -6.59
CA ILE A 105 0.10 -4.13 -5.69
C ILE A 105 -1.13 -4.97 -5.35
N ARG A 106 -1.47 -5.06 -4.07
CA ARG A 106 -2.73 -5.64 -3.62
C ARG A 106 -3.72 -4.54 -3.35
N ILE A 107 -4.91 -4.64 -3.94
CA ILE A 107 -6.04 -3.76 -3.67
C ILE A 107 -7.05 -4.56 -2.86
N LEU A 108 -7.38 -4.07 -1.67
CA LEU A 108 -8.16 -4.79 -0.67
C LEU A 108 -9.46 -4.04 -0.37
N PRO A 109 -10.62 -4.54 -0.83
CA PRO A 109 -11.93 -4.01 -0.44
C PRO A 109 -12.12 -4.02 1.08
N LEU A 110 -12.48 -2.87 1.66
CA LEU A 110 -12.76 -2.73 3.08
C LEU A 110 -14.26 -2.95 3.34
N CYS A 111 -14.63 -4.22 3.49
CA CYS A 111 -16.02 -4.66 3.64
C CYS A 111 -16.58 -4.33 5.04
N GLY A 112 -17.87 -4.02 5.13
CA GLY A 112 -18.56 -3.84 6.42
C GLY A 112 -18.32 -2.49 7.11
N LEU A 113 -17.84 -1.49 6.38
CA LEU A 113 -17.68 -0.12 6.90
C LEU A 113 -19.01 0.64 6.96
N ASP A 114 -19.16 1.45 8.00
CA ASP A 114 -20.28 2.37 8.17
C ASP A 114 -20.22 3.53 7.17
N ALA A 115 -21.34 4.28 7.07
CA ALA A 115 -21.41 5.45 6.21
C ALA A 115 -20.55 6.62 6.69
N GLU A 116 -20.54 6.82 7.99
CA GLU A 116 -19.72 7.83 8.64
C GLU A 116 -18.37 7.23 8.99
N TRP A 117 -17.31 8.01 8.77
CA TRP A 117 -15.97 7.59 9.16
C TRP A 117 -15.86 7.57 10.69
N ARG A 118 -15.28 6.49 11.21
CA ARG A 118 -14.83 6.39 12.60
C ARG A 118 -13.50 5.65 12.65
N PRO A 119 -12.68 5.86 13.69
CA PRO A 119 -11.48 5.07 13.87
C PRO A 119 -11.82 3.58 13.99
N HIS A 120 -11.08 2.74 13.27
CA HIS A 120 -11.17 1.28 13.34
C HIS A 120 -9.76 0.74 13.55
N LEU A 121 -9.43 0.40 14.81
CA LEU A 121 -8.11 -0.09 15.22
C LEU A 121 -8.15 -1.61 15.38
N ALA A 122 -7.05 -2.28 15.05
CA ALA A 122 -6.89 -3.70 15.32
C ALA A 122 -6.92 -3.98 16.84
N GLY A 123 -7.50 -5.13 17.21
CA GLY A 123 -7.53 -5.57 18.60
C GLY A 123 -6.19 -6.11 19.12
N GLU A 124 -5.23 -6.38 18.23
CA GLU A 124 -3.92 -6.96 18.54
C GLU A 124 -2.80 -6.09 18.01
N GLU A 125 -1.76 -5.93 18.83
CA GLU A 125 -0.51 -5.28 18.45
C GLU A 125 0.49 -6.29 17.90
N GLU A 126 1.39 -5.82 17.02
CA GLU A 126 2.39 -6.67 16.40
C GLU A 126 3.70 -5.90 16.17
N HIS A 127 4.83 -6.52 16.51
CA HIS A 127 6.16 -5.95 16.29
C HIS A 127 7.12 -6.99 15.72
N ASN A 128 7.78 -6.64 14.62
CA ASN A 128 8.78 -7.47 13.95
C ASN A 128 10.04 -6.64 13.70
N ALA A 129 11.14 -7.00 14.38
CA ALA A 129 12.43 -6.33 14.17
C ALA A 129 13.06 -6.66 12.80
N HIS A 130 12.67 -7.78 12.20
CA HIS A 130 13.11 -8.26 10.89
C HIS A 130 11.89 -8.59 10.04
N ASP A 131 12.10 -8.75 8.74
CA ASP A 131 11.04 -9.09 7.80
C ASP A 131 10.36 -10.44 8.15
N PRO A 132 9.07 -10.45 8.54
CA PRO A 132 8.35 -11.67 8.91
C PRO A 132 7.78 -12.42 7.71
N GLY A 133 7.95 -11.92 6.48
CA GLY A 133 7.33 -12.50 5.29
C GLY A 133 6.06 -11.78 4.80
N TYR A 134 5.56 -10.80 5.56
CA TYR A 134 4.45 -9.91 5.17
C TYR A 134 4.63 -8.47 5.68
N CYS A 135 3.79 -7.54 5.22
CA CYS A 135 3.63 -6.20 5.78
C CYS A 135 2.22 -6.07 6.37
N THR A 136 2.10 -5.39 7.51
CA THR A 136 0.82 -5.15 8.18
C THR A 136 0.71 -3.70 8.63
N SER A 137 -0.50 -3.17 8.78
CA SER A 137 -0.75 -1.84 9.34
C SER A 137 -0.95 -1.82 10.84
N ARG A 138 -0.95 -2.98 11.51
CA ARG A 138 -1.07 -3.10 12.97
C ARG A 138 -0.05 -2.22 13.69
N THR A 139 -0.46 -1.62 14.79
CA THR A 139 0.44 -0.86 15.67
C THR A 139 1.22 -1.80 16.60
N ALA A 140 2.26 -1.25 17.22
CA ALA A 140 3.06 -1.91 18.25
C ALA A 140 3.08 -1.07 19.54
N PRO A 141 3.57 -1.61 20.66
CA PRO A 141 3.85 -0.79 21.85
C PRO A 141 4.74 0.41 21.52
N ARG A 142 4.53 1.51 22.27
CA ARG A 142 5.31 2.73 22.07
C ARG A 142 6.81 2.47 22.24
N TRP A 143 7.60 2.92 21.27
CA TRP A 143 9.05 2.97 21.37
C TRP A 143 9.54 4.15 22.20
N SER A 144 10.73 4.02 22.78
CA SER A 144 11.36 5.10 23.53
C SER A 144 11.78 6.25 22.61
N ASP A 145 11.73 7.46 23.16
CA ASP A 145 12.13 8.67 22.42
C ASP A 145 13.60 8.59 21.95
N SER A 146 14.47 7.93 22.72
CA SER A 146 15.88 7.72 22.35
C SER A 146 16.02 6.79 21.14
N SER A 147 15.27 5.68 21.11
CA SER A 147 15.30 4.76 19.97
C SER A 147 14.74 5.40 18.70
N LEU A 148 13.67 6.19 18.83
CA LEU A 148 13.11 6.95 17.70
C LEU A 148 14.10 8.02 17.20
N THR A 149 14.80 8.71 18.11
CA THR A 149 15.82 9.71 17.77
C THR A 149 17.03 9.09 17.06
N GLU A 150 17.48 7.91 17.48
CA GLU A 150 18.57 7.19 16.83
C GLU A 150 18.21 6.81 15.38
N ILE A 151 17.02 6.21 15.17
CA ILE A 151 16.52 5.86 13.84
C ILE A 151 16.35 7.12 12.98
N GLN A 152 15.77 8.18 13.52
CA GLN A 152 15.61 9.45 12.83
C GLN A 152 16.97 10.00 12.36
N THR A 153 17.98 9.97 13.24
CA THR A 153 19.33 10.45 12.93
C THR A 153 19.95 9.67 11.78
N ARG A 154 19.82 8.35 11.78
CA ARG A 154 20.31 7.48 10.71
C ARG A 154 19.67 7.79 9.36
N ILE A 155 18.35 8.01 9.33
CA ILE A 155 17.62 8.36 8.11
C ILE A 155 18.03 9.76 7.62
N ARG A 156 18.01 10.75 8.53
CA ARG A 156 18.32 12.15 8.19
C ARG A 156 19.77 12.35 7.74
N ALA A 157 20.70 11.51 8.19
CA ALA A 157 22.10 11.55 7.74
C ALA A 157 22.27 11.36 6.23
N LYS A 158 21.25 10.85 5.53
CA LYS A 158 21.23 10.70 4.06
C LYS A 158 20.62 11.90 3.33
N LEU A 159 20.08 12.88 4.05
CA LEU A 159 19.58 14.11 3.45
C LEU A 159 20.73 15.06 3.10
N PRO A 160 20.53 15.97 2.12
CA PRO A 160 21.50 17.02 1.84
C PRO A 160 21.76 17.95 3.03
N LEU A 161 20.75 18.17 3.88
CA LEU A 161 20.82 19.00 5.07
C LEU A 161 20.24 18.24 6.29
N PRO A 162 21.00 17.33 6.91
CA PRO A 162 20.52 16.48 8.01
C PRO A 162 20.03 17.27 9.23
N ASP A 163 20.63 18.42 9.52
CA ASP A 163 20.35 19.24 10.70
C ASP A 163 19.43 20.44 10.41
N ALA A 164 18.83 20.51 9.22
CA ALA A 164 17.90 21.58 8.90
C ALA A 164 16.73 21.59 9.90
N PRO A 165 16.36 22.76 10.45
CA PRO A 165 15.19 22.87 11.31
C PRO A 165 13.93 22.48 10.51
N PRO A 166 12.92 21.87 11.16
CA PRO A 166 11.70 21.46 10.48
C PRO A 166 10.94 22.67 9.94
N ASP A 167 10.49 22.59 8.68
CA ASP A 167 9.57 23.57 8.12
C ASP A 167 8.17 23.33 8.71
N LEU A 168 7.68 24.24 9.56
CA LEU A 168 6.39 24.12 10.23
C LEU A 168 5.21 24.67 9.40
N THR A 169 5.42 24.95 8.10
CA THR A 169 4.38 25.42 7.20
C THR A 169 3.23 24.42 7.13
N PHE A 170 2.04 24.88 7.52
CA PHE A 170 0.79 24.13 7.45
C PHE A 170 -0.10 24.75 6.37
N LEU A 171 -0.67 23.91 5.51
CA LEU A 171 -1.39 24.34 4.31
C LEU A 171 -2.90 24.06 4.38
N GLY A 172 -3.45 23.92 5.60
CA GLY A 172 -4.88 23.76 5.78
C GLY A 172 -5.64 25.07 5.78
N ASP A 173 -6.88 25.01 5.29
CA ASP A 173 -7.77 26.18 5.21
C ASP A 173 -8.13 26.73 6.60
N ASP A 174 -8.23 25.85 7.60
CA ASP A 174 -8.31 26.21 9.02
C ASP A 174 -6.91 26.11 9.66
N PRO A 175 -6.24 27.23 9.98
CA PRO A 175 -4.90 27.22 10.58
C PRO A 175 -4.82 26.44 11.90
N ALA A 176 -5.94 26.32 12.63
CA ALA A 176 -6.04 25.64 13.91
C ALA A 176 -6.63 24.22 13.78
N HIS A 177 -6.67 23.64 12.58
CA HIS A 177 -7.29 22.34 12.32
C HIS A 177 -6.83 21.29 13.38
N PRO A 178 -7.76 20.60 14.05
CA PRO A 178 -7.46 19.90 15.30
C PRO A 178 -6.88 18.50 15.13
N SER A 179 -6.84 17.94 13.91
CA SER A 179 -6.32 16.59 13.66
C SER A 179 -4.88 16.43 14.13
N LEU A 180 -4.54 15.25 14.67
CA LEU A 180 -3.19 14.93 15.17
C LEU A 180 -2.09 15.24 14.14
N PHE A 181 -2.29 14.89 12.88
CA PHE A 181 -1.30 15.17 11.84
C PHE A 181 -1.16 16.66 11.52
N SER A 182 -2.22 17.45 11.69
CA SER A 182 -2.14 18.91 11.56
C SER A 182 -1.24 19.50 12.65
N ARG A 183 -1.40 19.02 13.89
CA ARG A 183 -0.57 19.41 15.04
C ARG A 183 0.89 18.98 14.86
N ILE A 184 1.14 17.78 14.33
CA ILE A 184 2.51 17.31 13.97
C ILE A 184 3.15 18.20 12.90
N VAL A 185 2.42 18.54 11.82
CA VAL A 185 2.94 19.42 10.76
C VAL A 185 3.36 20.77 11.34
N ARG A 186 2.53 21.36 12.23
CA ARG A 186 2.79 22.63 12.92
C ARG A 186 3.83 22.54 14.05
N GLY A 187 4.29 21.34 14.41
CA GLY A 187 5.28 21.13 15.47
C GLY A 187 4.72 21.32 16.89
N GLU A 188 3.42 21.20 17.06
CA GLU A 188 2.72 21.26 18.35
C GLU A 188 2.84 19.93 19.12
N GLU A 189 3.19 18.85 18.42
CA GLU A 189 3.38 17.51 18.96
C GLU A 189 4.86 17.11 18.93
N GLN A 190 5.25 16.24 19.85
CA GLN A 190 6.53 15.55 19.75
C GLN A 190 6.58 14.74 18.46
N GLN A 191 7.65 14.90 17.68
CA GLN A 191 7.78 14.30 16.35
C GLN A 191 9.22 13.90 16.05
N TRP A 192 9.36 12.89 15.20
CA TRP A 192 10.63 12.43 14.65
C TRP A 192 10.59 12.54 13.13
N ARG A 193 10.59 13.78 12.64
CA ARG A 193 10.53 14.11 11.21
C ARG A 193 11.78 13.65 10.48
N VAL A 194 11.62 12.83 9.45
CA VAL A 194 12.73 12.22 8.70
C VAL A 194 12.91 12.79 7.31
N TRP A 195 11.87 13.39 6.73
CA TRP A 195 11.90 14.01 5.41
C TRP A 195 10.74 15.01 5.27
N GLU A 196 10.92 16.02 4.43
CA GLU A 196 9.84 16.94 4.05
C GLU A 196 10.10 17.59 2.70
N ASP A 197 9.03 18.09 2.09
CA ASP A 197 9.09 19.01 0.96
C ASP A 197 8.04 20.12 1.11
N LYS A 198 7.80 20.87 0.02
CA LYS A 198 6.83 21.98 0.00
C LYS A 198 5.39 21.54 0.30
N GLY A 199 5.05 20.28 0.04
CA GLY A 199 3.68 19.76 0.13
C GLY A 199 3.49 18.68 1.19
N HIS A 200 4.55 18.04 1.69
CA HIS A 200 4.45 16.83 2.50
C HIS A 200 5.49 16.79 3.63
N VAL A 201 5.19 15.98 4.64
CA VAL A 201 6.04 15.72 5.80
C VAL A 201 6.03 14.21 6.08
N ALA A 202 7.21 13.61 6.26
CA ALA A 202 7.38 12.24 6.71
C ALA A 202 7.99 12.18 8.12
N PHE A 203 7.40 11.37 9.00
CA PHE A 203 7.86 11.23 10.38
C PHE A 203 7.69 9.79 10.88
N LEU A 204 8.51 9.39 11.85
CA LEU A 204 8.37 8.07 12.48
C LEU A 204 7.11 8.03 13.35
N THR A 205 6.36 6.93 13.27
CA THR A 205 5.33 6.65 14.28
C THR A 205 6.00 6.24 15.59
N PRO A 206 5.52 6.70 16.75
CA PRO A 206 5.98 6.20 18.03
C PRO A 206 5.51 4.77 18.34
N PHE A 207 4.60 4.20 17.54
CA PHE A 207 4.06 2.84 17.70
C PHE A 207 4.48 1.90 16.53
N PRO A 208 5.79 1.71 16.27
CA PRO A 208 6.26 1.08 15.04
C PRO A 208 6.22 -0.47 15.11
N ASN A 209 5.50 -1.09 14.17
CA ASN A 209 5.57 -2.55 13.96
C ASN A 209 6.85 -3.04 13.28
N SER A 210 7.65 -2.13 12.71
CA SER A 210 8.98 -2.39 12.14
C SER A 210 9.88 -1.18 12.40
N PRO A 211 11.20 -1.37 12.66
CA PRO A 211 12.13 -0.25 12.80
C PRO A 211 12.05 0.73 11.62
N GLY A 212 11.84 2.01 11.91
CA GLY A 212 11.74 3.05 10.88
C GLY A 212 10.38 3.13 10.19
N PHE A 213 9.33 2.49 10.70
CA PHE A 213 7.95 2.72 10.25
C PHE A 213 7.69 4.23 10.19
N THR A 214 7.53 4.72 8.96
CA THR A 214 7.34 6.13 8.65
C THR A 214 5.92 6.38 8.14
N VAL A 215 5.31 7.45 8.65
CA VAL A 215 4.04 8.00 8.17
C VAL A 215 4.35 9.24 7.35
N LEU A 216 3.88 9.27 6.10
CA LEU A 216 3.99 10.41 5.19
C LEU A 216 2.61 11.03 5.00
N VAL A 217 2.51 12.34 5.24
CA VAL A 217 1.26 13.11 5.17
C VAL A 217 1.46 14.35 4.31
N PRO A 218 0.41 14.83 3.60
CA PRO A 218 0.41 16.18 3.05
C PRO A 218 0.41 17.22 4.17
N ARG A 219 0.88 18.43 3.90
CA ARG A 219 0.79 19.60 4.82
C ARG A 219 -0.62 20.15 4.89
N ARG A 220 -1.42 19.92 3.85
CA ARG A 220 -2.84 20.29 3.78
C ARG A 220 -3.69 19.10 4.24
N PRO A 221 -4.65 19.29 5.17
CA PRO A 221 -5.62 18.27 5.52
C PRO A 221 -6.39 17.80 4.29
N LEU A 222 -6.30 16.51 4.03
CA LEU A 222 -6.95 15.81 2.93
C LEU A 222 -7.65 14.57 3.48
N THR A 223 -8.69 14.09 2.81
CA THR A 223 -9.42 12.87 3.22
C THR A 223 -8.46 11.68 3.39
N SER A 224 -8.70 10.85 4.40
CA SER A 224 -7.96 9.59 4.59
C SER A 224 -8.13 8.57 3.46
N ASP A 225 -9.19 8.74 2.65
CA ASP A 225 -9.43 7.93 1.46
C ASP A 225 -8.54 8.38 0.30
N ILE A 226 -7.30 7.85 0.27
CA ILE A 226 -6.27 8.26 -0.67
C ILE A 226 -6.71 8.07 -2.14
N PHE A 227 -7.50 7.05 -2.46
CA PHE A 227 -7.98 6.84 -3.83
C PHE A 227 -8.99 7.89 -4.29
N ARG A 228 -9.61 8.63 -3.35
CA ARG A 228 -10.56 9.71 -3.64
C ARG A 228 -9.95 11.11 -3.66
N LEU A 229 -8.63 11.23 -3.49
CA LEU A 229 -7.95 12.51 -3.62
C LEU A 229 -8.07 13.06 -5.05
N GLU A 230 -8.03 14.38 -5.18
CA GLU A 230 -7.85 15.01 -6.49
C GLU A 230 -6.58 14.46 -7.16
N LYS A 231 -6.59 14.38 -8.49
CA LYS A 231 -5.54 13.69 -9.25
C LYS A 231 -4.16 14.24 -8.92
N GLU A 232 -4.00 15.56 -8.89
CA GLU A 232 -2.73 16.22 -8.61
C GLU A 232 -2.24 15.97 -7.18
N ASP A 233 -3.14 15.89 -6.20
CA ASP A 233 -2.78 15.56 -4.82
C ASP A 233 -2.34 14.10 -4.69
N TYR A 234 -3.05 13.19 -5.35
CA TYR A 234 -2.71 11.77 -5.39
C TYR A 234 -1.31 11.56 -6.01
N GLU A 235 -1.07 12.14 -7.19
CA GLU A 235 0.22 12.01 -7.89
C GLU A 235 1.38 12.55 -7.05
N ARG A 236 1.22 13.73 -6.43
CA ARG A 236 2.26 14.31 -5.57
C ARG A 236 2.51 13.45 -4.34
N LEU A 237 1.46 12.92 -3.70
CA LEU A 237 1.59 12.06 -2.53
C LEU A 237 2.35 10.78 -2.87
N VAL A 238 1.97 10.06 -3.94
CA VAL A 238 2.65 8.82 -4.31
C VAL A 238 4.10 9.05 -4.72
N LEU A 239 4.40 10.14 -5.45
CA LEU A 239 5.79 10.50 -5.78
C LEU A 239 6.61 10.84 -4.53
N ALA A 240 6.01 11.48 -3.53
CA ALA A 240 6.65 11.68 -2.24
C ALA A 240 6.92 10.35 -1.52
N THR A 241 6.00 9.37 -1.59
CA THR A 241 6.25 8.03 -0.98
C THR A 241 7.47 7.34 -1.59
N LYS A 242 7.69 7.46 -2.90
CA LYS A 242 8.87 6.91 -3.59
C LYS A 242 10.18 7.56 -3.14
N LYS A 243 10.19 8.87 -2.91
CA LYS A 243 11.38 9.56 -2.39
C LYS A 243 11.71 9.09 -0.98
N VAL A 244 10.70 8.99 -0.12
CA VAL A 244 10.89 8.55 1.27
C VAL A 244 11.26 7.08 1.33
N SER A 245 10.73 6.21 0.46
CA SER A 245 11.12 4.79 0.45
C SER A 245 12.61 4.60 0.18
N TRP A 246 13.18 5.31 -0.80
CA TRP A 246 14.62 5.23 -1.08
C TRP A 246 15.48 5.77 0.07
N LEU A 247 15.01 6.85 0.70
CA LEU A 247 15.67 7.40 1.88
C LEU A 247 15.69 6.40 3.04
N LEU A 248 14.60 5.64 3.24
CA LEU A 248 14.51 4.60 4.26
C LEU A 248 15.39 3.38 3.94
N GLU A 249 15.41 2.93 2.68
CA GLU A 249 16.30 1.85 2.22
C GLU A 249 17.78 2.20 2.50
N ASP A 250 18.23 3.38 2.07
CA ASP A 250 19.63 3.81 2.23
C ASP A 250 19.99 4.19 3.69
N GLY A 251 19.08 4.85 4.40
CA GLY A 251 19.30 5.30 5.78
C GLY A 251 19.36 4.16 6.79
N LEU A 252 18.57 3.10 6.57
CA LEU A 252 18.43 2.00 7.52
C LEU A 252 19.11 0.71 7.06
N GLY A 253 19.50 0.61 5.78
CA GLY A 253 19.98 -0.65 5.20
C GLY A 253 18.85 -1.67 5.04
N ALA A 254 17.62 -1.21 4.87
CA ALA A 254 16.49 -2.08 4.59
C ALA A 254 16.64 -2.66 3.17
N TRP A 255 16.31 -3.94 2.99
CA TRP A 255 16.41 -4.56 1.66
C TRP A 255 15.23 -4.15 0.75
N GLY A 256 14.17 -3.62 1.35
CA GLY A 256 13.02 -3.05 0.66
C GLY A 256 12.07 -2.34 1.64
N VAL A 257 11.10 -1.60 1.10
CA VAL A 257 10.07 -0.90 1.88
C VAL A 257 8.68 -1.29 1.38
N GLY A 258 7.80 -1.71 2.28
CA GLY A 258 6.37 -1.90 2.01
C GLY A 258 5.60 -0.58 2.03
N LEU A 259 4.51 -0.51 1.28
CA LEU A 259 3.60 0.63 1.19
C LEU A 259 2.19 0.22 1.59
N ILE A 260 1.55 0.98 2.47
CA ILE A 260 0.13 0.79 2.84
C ILE A 260 -0.64 2.11 2.74
N PHE A 261 -1.79 2.07 2.07
CA PHE A 261 -2.86 3.08 2.16
C PHE A 261 -4.09 2.44 2.79
N GLU A 262 -4.60 3.00 3.88
CA GLU A 262 -5.70 2.41 4.67
C GLU A 262 -6.66 3.48 5.18
N GLY A 263 -6.16 4.45 5.97
CA GLY A 263 -6.93 5.64 6.32
C GLY A 263 -7.95 5.47 7.45
N PHE A 264 -7.78 4.50 8.35
CA PHE A 264 -8.77 4.21 9.40
C PHE A 264 -8.32 4.44 10.84
N GLU A 265 -7.06 4.80 11.07
CA GLU A 265 -6.62 5.26 12.39
C GLU A 265 -6.90 6.75 12.59
N ILE A 266 -6.64 7.56 11.55
CA ILE A 266 -6.76 9.01 11.57
C ILE A 266 -7.36 9.46 10.24
N ASP A 267 -8.42 10.28 10.29
CA ASP A 267 -9.07 10.83 9.10
C ASP A 267 -8.26 11.98 8.49
N TYR A 268 -7.14 11.61 7.87
CA TYR A 268 -6.22 12.51 7.20
C TYR A 268 -5.40 11.67 6.21
N ALA A 269 -5.21 12.08 4.96
CA ALA A 269 -4.44 11.32 3.98
C ALA A 269 -3.05 10.94 4.52
N HIS A 270 -2.73 9.64 4.59
CA HIS A 270 -1.44 9.20 5.08
C HIS A 270 -0.98 7.89 4.46
N ALA A 271 0.27 7.88 4.03
CA ALA A 271 0.95 6.70 3.52
C ALA A 271 1.82 6.10 4.62
N LYS A 272 1.76 4.78 4.78
CA LYS A 272 2.59 4.03 5.72
C LYS A 272 3.71 3.34 4.95
N LEU A 273 4.95 3.63 5.32
CA LEU A 273 6.15 3.06 4.73
C LEU A 273 6.81 2.15 5.77
N ILE A 274 6.93 0.87 5.44
CA ILE A 274 7.37 -0.19 6.36
C ILE A 274 8.71 -0.77 5.87
N PRO A 275 9.85 -0.35 6.44
CA PRO A 275 11.15 -0.93 6.09
C PRO A 275 11.21 -2.43 6.43
N LEU A 276 11.86 -3.21 5.57
CA LEU A 276 12.05 -4.65 5.73
C LEU A 276 13.53 -5.00 5.87
N PHE A 277 13.87 -5.75 6.92
CA PHE A 277 15.25 -6.10 7.25
C PHE A 277 15.47 -7.60 7.15
N LEU A 278 16.63 -8.02 6.66
CA LEU A 278 16.99 -9.44 6.67
C LEU A 278 17.31 -9.87 8.11
N PRO A 279 16.97 -11.11 8.50
CA PRO A 279 17.41 -11.65 9.78
C PRO A 279 18.93 -11.76 9.84
N PRO A 280 19.54 -11.74 11.04
CA PRO A 280 20.99 -11.91 11.20
C PRO A 280 21.44 -13.29 10.70
N LEU A 281 22.56 -13.34 9.94
CA LEU A 281 23.12 -14.55 9.32
C LEU A 281 23.48 -15.68 10.30
N LEU A 282 23.58 -15.39 11.61
CA LEU A 282 24.02 -16.31 12.67
C LEU A 282 22.90 -16.71 13.64
N ALA A 283 21.65 -16.37 13.37
CA ALA A 283 20.53 -17.00 14.07
C ALA A 283 20.45 -18.44 13.58
N GLY A 284 21.08 -19.38 14.31
CA GLY A 284 20.83 -20.81 14.16
C GLY A 284 19.31 -21.04 14.13
N GLU A 285 18.89 -22.04 13.35
CA GLU A 285 17.51 -22.35 12.92
C GLU A 285 16.44 -22.30 14.03
N ASN A 286 16.17 -21.14 14.61
CA ASN A 286 14.91 -20.83 15.25
C ASN A 286 13.98 -20.56 14.09
N LYS A 287 13.41 -21.64 13.56
CA LYS A 287 12.22 -21.56 12.70
C LYS A 287 11.28 -20.54 13.34
N PRO A 288 10.75 -19.57 12.58
CA PRO A 288 9.64 -18.79 13.09
C PRO A 288 8.60 -19.76 13.65
N ASP A 289 7.98 -19.38 14.77
CA ASP A 289 6.78 -20.04 15.26
C ASP A 289 5.87 -20.33 14.06
N LYS A 290 5.22 -21.51 14.06
CA LYS A 290 4.37 -22.02 12.98
C LYS A 290 3.70 -20.84 12.26
N PRO A 291 3.89 -20.66 10.93
CA PRO A 291 3.35 -19.50 10.23
C PRO A 291 1.87 -19.39 10.56
N PRO A 292 1.38 -18.17 10.88
CA PRO A 292 -0.01 -17.99 11.27
C PRO A 292 -0.92 -18.65 10.24
N SER A 293 -1.94 -19.36 10.73
CA SER A 293 -2.91 -19.99 9.85
C SER A 293 -3.51 -18.92 8.95
N PRO A 294 -3.56 -19.13 7.61
CA PRO A 294 -4.13 -18.14 6.69
C PRO A 294 -5.52 -17.70 7.14
N GLN A 295 -5.73 -16.39 7.22
CA GLN A 295 -6.97 -15.81 7.77
C GLN A 295 -7.78 -15.13 6.66
N PHE A 296 -9.11 -15.27 6.75
CA PHE A 296 -10.05 -14.59 5.86
C PHE A 296 -10.97 -13.71 6.69
N TYR A 297 -11.12 -12.46 6.26
CA TYR A 297 -11.92 -11.45 6.94
C TYR A 297 -13.09 -11.00 6.05
N PRO A 298 -14.32 -11.48 6.31
CA PRO A 298 -15.50 -11.03 5.57
C PRO A 298 -15.81 -9.53 5.75
N THR A 299 -15.33 -8.96 6.85
CA THR A 299 -15.49 -7.56 7.26
C THR A 299 -14.15 -7.04 7.77
N TYR A 300 -13.89 -5.76 7.53
CA TYR A 300 -12.63 -5.11 7.87
C TYR A 300 -12.33 -5.19 9.38
N PRO A 301 -11.22 -5.82 9.81
CA PRO A 301 -10.91 -6.07 11.21
C PRO A 301 -10.15 -4.92 11.91
N GLY A 302 -9.96 -3.78 11.26
CA GLY A 302 -9.18 -2.66 11.81
C GLY A 302 -7.68 -2.67 11.48
N TYR A 303 -7.24 -3.53 10.56
CA TYR A 303 -5.91 -3.49 9.94
C TYR A 303 -5.96 -4.08 8.53
N VAL A 304 -4.90 -3.89 7.75
CA VAL A 304 -4.66 -4.56 6.46
C VAL A 304 -3.27 -5.21 6.44
N THR A 305 -3.11 -6.24 5.62
CA THR A 305 -1.87 -7.02 5.52
C THR A 305 -1.59 -7.50 4.10
N SER A 306 -0.33 -7.80 3.80
CA SER A 306 0.09 -8.49 2.58
C SER A 306 0.07 -10.02 2.71
N GLU A 307 -0.42 -10.56 3.82
CA GLU A 307 -0.61 -11.99 4.01
C GLU A 307 -1.69 -12.54 3.06
N ASP A 308 -1.58 -13.82 2.76
CA ASP A 308 -2.56 -14.55 2.00
C ASP A 308 -3.63 -15.12 2.93
N GLY A 309 -4.88 -15.12 2.47
CA GLY A 309 -5.92 -15.89 3.13
C GLY A 309 -5.91 -17.37 2.73
N PRO A 310 -6.94 -18.13 3.13
CA PRO A 310 -7.21 -19.47 2.63
C PRO A 310 -7.39 -19.47 1.10
N GLU A 311 -7.12 -20.60 0.47
CA GLU A 311 -7.41 -20.78 -0.96
C GLU A 311 -8.90 -20.70 -1.24
N ALA A 312 -9.28 -19.82 -2.17
CA ALA A 312 -10.66 -19.66 -2.59
C ALA A 312 -11.05 -20.78 -3.58
N SER A 313 -12.29 -21.26 -3.48
CA SER A 313 -12.82 -22.19 -4.46
C SER A 313 -12.97 -21.52 -5.83
N LEU A 314 -12.82 -22.30 -6.91
CA LEU A 314 -13.04 -21.82 -8.28
C LEU A 314 -14.46 -21.25 -8.47
N GLU A 315 -15.45 -21.81 -7.77
CA GLU A 315 -16.83 -21.31 -7.79
C GLU A 315 -16.93 -19.92 -7.18
N SER A 316 -16.36 -19.73 -5.98
CA SER A 316 -16.34 -18.43 -5.30
C SER A 316 -15.62 -17.36 -6.14
N LEU A 317 -14.50 -17.71 -6.77
CA LEU A 317 -13.78 -16.81 -7.68
C LEU A 317 -14.61 -16.46 -8.92
N LYS A 318 -15.33 -17.41 -9.52
CA LYS A 318 -16.21 -17.16 -10.67
C LYS A 318 -17.39 -16.25 -10.31
N ILE A 319 -18.01 -16.47 -9.15
CA ILE A 319 -19.12 -15.63 -8.65
C ILE A 319 -18.61 -14.19 -8.45
N MET A 320 -17.47 -14.04 -7.78
CA MET A 320 -16.87 -12.72 -7.54
C MET A 320 -16.47 -12.03 -8.85
N HIS A 321 -15.85 -12.77 -9.77
CA HIS A 321 -15.45 -12.27 -11.09
C HIS A 321 -16.66 -11.78 -11.90
N THR A 322 -17.74 -12.56 -11.89
CA THR A 322 -19.00 -12.21 -12.55
C THR A 322 -19.58 -10.93 -11.96
N LYS A 323 -19.62 -10.81 -10.62
CA LYS A 323 -20.11 -9.62 -9.93
C LYS A 323 -19.33 -8.36 -10.33
N ILE A 324 -18.00 -8.46 -10.46
CA ILE A 324 -17.16 -7.31 -10.83
C ILE A 324 -17.29 -6.97 -12.32
N SER A 325 -17.37 -7.99 -13.18
CA SER A 325 -17.33 -7.81 -14.64
C SER A 325 -18.67 -7.44 -15.27
N GLN A 326 -19.80 -7.62 -14.56
CA GLN A 326 -21.14 -7.29 -15.06
C GLN A 326 -21.38 -5.78 -15.08
N MET A 327 -21.42 -5.19 -16.29
CA MET A 327 -21.80 -3.79 -16.56
C MET A 327 -23.24 -3.49 -16.17
#